data_AF-A0A0V0XFB5-F1
#
_entry.id   AF-A0A0V0XFB5-F1
#
_cell.length_a   1.000
_cell.length_b   1.000
_cell.length_c   1.000
_cell.angle_alpha   90.00
_cell.angle_beta   90.00
_cell.angle_gamma   90.00
#
_symmetry.space_group_name_H-M   'P 1'
#
loop_
_entity.id
_entity.type
_entity.pdbx_description
1 polymer ?
#
loop_
_entity_poly.entity_id
_entity_poly.type
_entity_poly.pdbx_seq_one_letter_code
_entity_poly.pdbx_strand_id
1 'polypeptide(L)'
;MRLCRHYGYMPELDGDGMMQLTYAGNAAHMHLLAADALRSKPNELHGEVFNCNEDTVPEKFLEFIRPYVTAAGFAIRTVHLPFLLVLIVAYFLQYFFLIIWWIFGAECHLGLPNISTLHIFCRRYLYINSTKARLLLNYKPNYPPNQAKERTLEWWKKNFKNY
;
A
#
# COMPACT_ATOMS: atom_id res chain seq x y z
N MET A 1 -3.42 7.45 -8.97
CA MET A 1 -3.79 8.69 -9.69
C MET A 1 -4.14 8.49 -11.16
N ARG A 2 -3.49 7.57 -11.89
CA ARG A 2 -3.85 7.29 -13.30
C ARG A 2 -5.35 7.11 -13.54
N LEU A 3 -6.02 6.32 -12.71
CA LEU A 3 -7.49 6.14 -12.74
C LEU A 3 -8.24 7.47 -12.55
N CYS A 4 -7.88 8.26 -11.53
CA CYS A 4 -8.51 9.57 -11.28
C CYS A 4 -8.29 10.55 -12.44
N ARG A 5 -7.10 10.55 -13.05
CA ARG A 5 -6.81 11.40 -14.23
C ARG A 5 -7.61 10.98 -15.46
N HIS A 6 -7.80 9.67 -15.64
CA HIS A 6 -8.52 9.12 -16.78
C HIS A 6 -10.05 9.33 -16.65
N TYR A 7 -10.61 9.07 -15.46
CA TYR A 7 -12.07 9.12 -15.23
C TYR A 7 -12.56 10.41 -14.55
N GLY A 8 -11.67 11.26 -14.06
CA GLY A 8 -12.01 12.49 -13.31
C GLY A 8 -12.42 12.27 -11.85
N TYR A 9 -12.47 11.03 -11.38
CA TYR A 9 -12.82 10.68 -10.00
C TYR A 9 -12.15 9.38 -9.56
N MET A 10 -12.08 9.17 -8.24
CA MET A 10 -11.70 7.87 -7.67
C MET A 10 -12.95 7.03 -7.42
N PRO A 11 -13.07 5.83 -8.04
CA PRO A 11 -14.14 4.91 -7.70
C PRO A 11 -13.91 4.36 -6.29
N GLU A 12 -14.91 4.50 -5.43
CA GLU A 12 -14.96 3.81 -4.15
C GLU A 12 -15.56 2.42 -4.39
N LEU A 13 -14.74 1.40 -4.11
CA LEU A 13 -15.13 0.00 -4.10
C LEU A 13 -15.58 -0.36 -2.69
N ASP A 14 -16.71 -1.05 -2.58
CA ASP A 14 -17.24 -1.51 -1.29
C ASP A 14 -16.39 -2.67 -0.77
N GLY A 15 -15.37 -2.34 0.04
CA GLY A 15 -14.44 -3.27 0.65
C GLY A 15 -14.30 -3.02 2.15
N ASP A 16 -14.23 -4.09 2.94
CA ASP A 16 -14.07 -4.05 4.40
C ASP A 16 -12.61 -4.24 4.86
N GLY A 17 -11.66 -4.24 3.92
CA GLY A 17 -10.25 -4.44 4.20
C GLY A 17 -9.64 -3.33 5.06
N MET A 18 -8.99 -3.74 6.15
CA MET A 18 -8.28 -2.85 7.07
C MET A 18 -6.78 -2.99 6.86
N MET A 19 -6.09 -1.86 6.65
CA MET A 19 -4.67 -1.82 6.38
C MET A 19 -3.92 -1.03 7.45
N GLN A 20 -2.74 -1.53 7.82
CA GLN A 20 -1.74 -0.77 8.57
C GLN A 20 -0.66 -0.30 7.62
N LEU A 21 -0.47 1.01 7.58
CA LEU A 21 0.50 1.67 6.72
C LEU A 21 1.67 2.18 7.55
N THR A 22 2.83 2.21 6.89
CA THR A 22 4.09 2.65 7.49
C THR A 22 4.67 3.79 6.67
N TYR A 23 5.12 4.84 7.33
CA TYR A 23 5.83 5.94 6.71
C TYR A 23 7.17 5.47 6.13
N ALA A 24 7.42 5.80 4.86
CA ALA A 24 8.65 5.40 4.17
C ALA A 24 9.92 5.87 4.91
N GLY A 25 9.88 7.03 5.57
CA GLY A 25 11.01 7.52 6.37
C GLY A 25 11.30 6.66 7.61
N ASN A 26 10.26 6.14 8.26
CA ASN A 26 10.42 5.22 9.40
C ASN A 26 10.88 3.84 8.94
N ALA A 27 10.37 3.36 7.80
CA ALA A 27 10.88 2.13 7.18
C ALA A 27 12.36 2.26 6.84
N ALA A 28 12.80 3.37 6.24
CA ALA A 28 14.20 3.63 5.95
C ALA A 28 15.06 3.67 7.22
N HIS A 29 14.56 4.30 8.29
CA HIS A 29 15.25 4.29 9.60
C HIS A 29 15.43 2.87 10.15
N MET A 30 14.39 2.02 10.08
CA MET A 30 14.50 0.62 10.49
C MET A 30 15.55 -0.15 9.68
N HIS A 31 15.68 0.12 8.37
CA HIS A 31 16.70 -0.54 7.54
C HIS A 31 18.11 -0.16 7.98
N LEU A 32 18.34 1.10 8.37
CA LEU A 32 19.64 1.53 8.92
C LEU A 32 19.96 0.80 10.23
N LEU A 33 18.99 0.73 11.16
CA LEU A 33 19.17 -0.01 12.41
C LEU A 33 19.43 -1.50 12.17
N ALA A 34 18.72 -2.11 11.21
CA ALA A 34 18.93 -3.50 10.84
C ALA A 34 20.34 -3.73 10.28
N ALA A 35 20.84 -2.83 9.43
CA ALA A 35 22.19 -2.92 8.87
C ALA A 35 23.27 -2.81 9.96
N ASP A 36 23.13 -1.87 10.89
CA ASP A 36 24.08 -1.68 11.98
C ASP A 36 24.05 -2.83 12.99
N ALA A 37 22.86 -3.35 13.29
CA ALA A 37 22.69 -4.50 14.16
C ALA A 37 23.29 -5.76 13.52
N LEU A 38 23.04 -6.01 12.23
CA LEU A 38 23.59 -7.14 11.50
C LEU A 38 25.14 -7.10 11.45
N ARG A 39 25.73 -5.91 11.30
CA ARG A 39 27.18 -5.73 11.35
C ARG A 39 27.76 -6.07 12.73
N SER A 40 27.02 -5.73 13.79
CA SER A 40 27.46 -5.91 15.17
C SER A 40 27.25 -7.33 15.70
N LYS A 41 26.17 -8.00 15.26
CA LYS A 41 25.74 -9.32 15.75
C LYS A 41 25.32 -10.24 14.59
N PRO A 42 26.24 -10.54 13.64
CA PRO A 42 25.88 -11.28 12.43
C PRO A 42 25.34 -12.68 12.73
N ASN A 43 25.92 -13.38 13.71
CA ASN A 43 25.50 -14.74 14.06
C ASN A 43 24.10 -14.81 14.68
N GLU A 44 23.62 -13.74 15.31
CA GLU A 44 22.30 -13.68 15.95
C GLU A 44 21.21 -13.20 14.98
N LEU A 45 21.56 -12.36 14.00
CA LEU A 45 20.59 -11.63 13.18
C LEU A 45 20.57 -12.07 11.71
N HIS A 46 21.50 -12.93 11.29
CA HIS A 46 21.52 -13.44 9.93
C HIS A 46 20.26 -14.26 9.62
N GLY A 47 19.53 -13.86 8.57
CA GLY A 47 18.29 -14.51 8.13
C GLY A 47 17.03 -14.05 8.88
N GLU A 48 17.16 -13.14 9.85
CA GLU A 48 16.02 -12.66 10.63
C GLU A 48 15.14 -11.71 9.81
N VAL A 49 13.81 -11.95 9.86
CA VAL A 49 12.81 -11.08 9.24
C VAL A 49 12.22 -10.12 10.27
N PHE A 50 12.14 -8.84 9.92
CA PHE A 50 11.58 -7.77 10.75
C PHE A 50 10.42 -7.08 10.03
N ASN A 51 9.34 -6.80 10.75
CA ASN A 51 8.25 -6.00 10.23
C ASN A 51 8.33 -4.58 10.77
N CYS A 52 8.24 -3.61 9.86
CA CYS A 52 8.12 -2.21 10.25
C CYS A 52 6.65 -1.89 10.56
N ASN A 53 6.41 -1.36 11.75
CA ASN A 53 5.12 -0.80 12.14
C ASN A 53 5.34 0.32 13.17
N GLU A 54 4.60 1.40 13.03
CA GLU A 54 4.65 2.65 13.82
C GLU A 54 3.40 2.82 14.70
N ASP A 55 2.82 1.70 15.14
CA ASP A 55 1.59 1.60 15.93
C ASP A 55 0.38 2.31 15.29
N THR A 56 0.36 2.36 13.95
CA THR A 56 -0.74 2.91 13.18
C THR A 56 -2.01 2.10 13.45
N VAL A 57 -3.10 2.77 13.81
CA VAL A 57 -4.41 2.11 13.94
C VAL A 57 -4.82 1.61 12.54
N PRO A 58 -5.21 0.34 12.37
CA PRO A 58 -5.71 -0.14 11.10
C PRO A 58 -6.88 0.73 10.62
N GLU A 59 -6.85 1.16 9.37
CA GLU A 59 -7.90 1.96 8.75
C GLU A 59 -8.28 1.40 7.38
N LYS A 60 -9.46 1.76 6.88
CA LYS A 60 -9.86 1.38 5.52
C LYS A 60 -9.00 2.14 4.51
N PHE A 61 -8.68 1.51 3.39
CA PHE A 61 -7.92 2.16 2.33
C PHE A 61 -8.52 3.47 1.84
N LEU A 62 -9.86 3.52 1.72
CA LEU A 62 -10.54 4.72 1.25
C LEU A 62 -10.39 5.87 2.25
N GLU A 63 -10.45 5.59 3.55
CA GLU A 63 -10.21 6.61 4.58
C GLU A 63 -8.77 7.10 4.56
N PHE A 64 -7.82 6.20 4.35
CA PHE A 64 -6.41 6.58 4.18
C PHE A 64 -6.19 7.45 2.94
N ILE A 65 -6.72 7.06 1.77
CA ILE A 65 -6.41 7.72 0.50
C ILE A 65 -7.19 9.02 0.28
N ARG A 66 -8.36 9.16 0.94
CA ARG A 66 -9.27 10.31 0.81
C ARG A 66 -8.60 11.68 0.88
N PRO A 67 -7.79 12.01 1.91
CA PRO A 67 -7.13 13.31 1.99
C PRO A 67 -6.22 13.60 0.78
N TYR A 68 -5.57 12.57 0.21
CA TYR A 68 -4.67 12.72 -0.94
C TYR A 68 -5.43 12.93 -2.24
N VAL A 69 -6.55 12.23 -2.44
CA VAL A 69 -7.43 12.40 -3.61
C VAL A 69 -8.03 13.81 -3.63
N THR A 70 -8.58 14.23 -2.49
CA THR A 70 -9.16 15.57 -2.33
C THR A 70 -8.10 16.66 -2.51
N ALA A 71 -6.90 16.48 -1.95
CA ALA A 71 -5.81 17.44 -2.13
C ALA A 71 -5.32 17.55 -3.58
N ALA A 72 -5.52 16.53 -4.40
CA ALA A 72 -5.24 16.55 -5.82
C ALA A 72 -6.40 17.12 -6.68
N GLY A 73 -7.50 17.56 -6.07
CA GLY A 73 -8.65 18.16 -6.75
C GLY A 73 -9.65 17.16 -7.33
N PHE A 74 -9.55 15.89 -6.97
CA PHE A 74 -10.48 14.85 -7.44
C PHE A 74 -11.54 14.55 -6.39
N ALA A 75 -12.73 14.18 -6.86
CA ALA A 75 -13.79 13.66 -6.01
C ALA A 75 -13.68 12.14 -5.86
N ILE A 76 -14.17 11.62 -4.74
CA ILE A 76 -14.46 10.19 -4.58
C ILE A 76 -15.92 9.98 -4.93
N ARG A 77 -16.20 9.00 -5.78
CA ARG A 77 -17.56 8.60 -6.11
C ARG A 77 -17.76 7.15 -5.72
N THR A 78 -18.77 6.91 -4.90
CA THR A 78 -19.22 5.57 -4.53
C THR A 78 -19.75 4.88 -5.78
N VAL A 79 -19.08 3.80 -6.18
CA VAL A 79 -19.56 2.93 -7.25
C VAL A 79 -20.05 1.66 -6.56
N HIS A 80 -21.35 1.41 -6.64
CA HIS A 80 -21.97 0.23 -6.04
C HIS A 80 -21.66 -1.01 -6.89
N LEU A 81 -20.40 -1.45 -6.86
CA LEU A 81 -19.96 -2.69 -7.48
C LEU A 81 -19.64 -3.69 -6.38
N PRO A 82 -20.34 -4.84 -6.33
CA PRO A 82 -19.97 -5.93 -5.44
C PRO A 82 -18.50 -6.30 -5.68
N PHE A 83 -17.69 -6.25 -4.62
CA PHE A 83 -16.24 -6.48 -4.78
C PHE A 83 -15.92 -7.85 -5.37
N LEU A 84 -16.73 -8.86 -5.05
CA LEU A 84 -16.60 -10.19 -5.64
C LEU A 84 -16.72 -10.17 -7.17
N LEU A 85 -17.62 -9.35 -7.73
CA LEU A 85 -17.76 -9.18 -9.18
C LEU A 85 -16.50 -8.56 -9.77
N VAL A 86 -15.94 -7.54 -9.10
CA VAL A 86 -14.67 -6.91 -9.52
C VAL A 86 -13.53 -7.92 -9.53
N LEU A 87 -13.43 -8.78 -8.51
CA LEU A 87 -12.44 -9.86 -8.46
C LEU A 87 -12.64 -10.87 -9.61
N ILE A 88 -13.88 -11.34 -9.84
CA ILE A 88 -14.18 -12.31 -10.91
C ILE A 88 -13.76 -11.74 -12.27
N VAL A 89 -14.12 -10.49 -12.57
CA VAL A 89 -13.75 -9.83 -13.82
C VAL A 89 -12.24 -9.66 -13.91
N ALA A 90 -11.57 -9.27 -12.83
CA ALA A 90 -10.11 -9.12 -12.80
C ALA A 90 -9.39 -10.45 -13.06
N TYR A 91 -9.83 -11.54 -12.43
CA TYR A 91 -9.30 -12.89 -12.68
C TYR A 91 -9.51 -13.33 -14.12
N PHE A 92 -10.73 -13.15 -14.65
CA PHE A 92 -11.04 -13.48 -16.03
C PHE A 92 -10.12 -12.74 -17.00
N LEU A 93 -9.95 -11.42 -16.83
CA LEU A 93 -9.05 -10.61 -17.65
C LEU A 93 -7.58 -11.07 -17.52
N GLN A 94 -7.12 -11.38 -16.31
CA GLN A 94 -5.75 -11.86 -16.10
C GLN A 94 -5.50 -13.18 -16.85
N TYR A 95 -6.39 -14.17 -16.74
CA TYR A 95 -6.26 -15.43 -17.47
C TYR A 95 -6.38 -15.25 -18.98
N PHE A 96 -7.29 -14.38 -19.43
CA PHE A 96 -7.43 -14.04 -20.84
C PHE A 96 -6.13 -13.46 -21.43
N PHE A 97 -5.50 -12.52 -20.73
CA PHE A 97 -4.21 -11.97 -21.16
C PHE A 97 -3.06 -12.97 -21.08
N LEU A 98 -3.07 -13.86 -20.09
CA LEU A 98 -2.09 -14.94 -20.01
C LEU A 98 -2.20 -15.87 -21.24
N ILE A 99 -3.41 -16.20 -21.68
CA ILE A 99 -3.65 -17.00 -22.89
C ILE A 99 -3.20 -16.24 -24.14
N ILE A 100 -3.53 -14.96 -24.28
CA ILE A 100 -3.07 -14.14 -25.40
C ILE A 100 -1.55 -14.10 -25.46
N TRP A 101 -0.89 -13.87 -24.32
CA TRP A 101 0.56 -13.86 -24.24
C TRP A 101 1.15 -15.22 -24.64
N TRP A 102 0.54 -16.32 -24.19
CA TRP A 102 1.02 -17.66 -24.52
C TRP A 102 0.88 -18.01 -26.01
N ILE A 103 -0.20 -17.56 -26.67
CA ILE A 103 -0.46 -17.87 -28.09
C ILE A 103 0.30 -16.90 -29.02
N PHE A 104 0.32 -15.61 -28.70
CA PHE A 104 0.77 -14.56 -29.60
C PHE A 104 2.06 -13.86 -29.17
N GLY A 105 2.58 -14.13 -27.97
CA GLY A 105 3.75 -13.45 -27.41
C GLY A 105 3.55 -11.95 -27.15
N ALA A 106 2.30 -11.48 -27.16
CA ALA A 106 1.97 -10.06 -27.01
C ALA A 106 1.58 -9.73 -25.57
N GLU A 107 2.16 -8.66 -25.03
CA GLU A 107 1.80 -8.12 -23.72
C GLU A 107 0.72 -7.03 -23.87
N CYS A 108 -0.33 -7.10 -23.05
CA CYS A 108 -1.37 -6.07 -22.98
C CYS A 108 -1.43 -5.50 -21.57
N HIS A 109 -1.28 -4.19 -21.44
CA HIS A 109 -1.37 -3.48 -20.17
C HIS A 109 -2.60 -2.58 -20.15
N LEU A 110 -3.70 -3.05 -19.56
CA LEU A 110 -4.94 -2.27 -19.42
C LEU A 110 -4.88 -1.17 -18.33
N GLY A 111 -3.76 -1.02 -17.63
CA GLY A 111 -3.65 -0.06 -16.52
C GLY A 111 -4.56 -0.37 -15.32
N LEU A 112 -5.13 -1.59 -15.27
CA LEU A 112 -5.93 -2.07 -14.14
C LEU A 112 -5.02 -2.38 -12.93
N PRO A 113 -5.54 -2.23 -11.71
CA PRO A 113 -4.81 -2.65 -10.52
C PRO A 113 -4.52 -4.16 -10.58
N ASN A 114 -3.34 -4.56 -10.12
CA ASN A 114 -2.98 -5.96 -10.00
C ASN A 114 -3.98 -6.67 -9.06
N ILE A 115 -4.35 -7.92 -9.37
CA ILE A 115 -5.19 -8.75 -8.51
C ILE A 115 -4.66 -8.81 -7.07
N SER A 116 -3.35 -8.89 -6.87
CA SER A 116 -2.75 -8.84 -5.53
C SER A 116 -3.08 -7.55 -4.79
N THR A 117 -3.11 -6.41 -5.48
CA THR A 117 -3.54 -5.12 -4.91
C THR A 117 -5.03 -5.14 -4.57
N LEU A 118 -5.87 -5.75 -5.42
CA LEU A 118 -7.28 -5.90 -5.13
C LEU A 118 -7.50 -6.74 -3.85
N HIS A 119 -6.76 -7.84 -3.68
CA HIS A 119 -6.87 -8.67 -2.47
C HIS A 119 -6.63 -7.91 -1.17
N ILE A 120 -5.75 -6.89 -1.17
CA ILE A 120 -5.50 -6.05 0.01
C ILE A 120 -6.80 -5.34 0.46
N PHE A 121 -7.66 -4.93 -0.48
CA PHE A 121 -8.95 -4.28 -0.15
C PHE A 121 -9.98 -5.23 0.49
N CYS A 122 -9.79 -6.54 0.38
CA CYS A 122 -10.66 -7.57 0.95
C CYS A 122 -10.14 -8.19 2.24
N ARG A 123 -8.88 -7.94 2.62
CA ARG A 123 -8.34 -8.56 3.83
C ARG A 123 -8.83 -7.81 5.06
N ARG A 124 -9.80 -8.42 5.74
CA ARG A 124 -10.44 -7.90 6.98
C ARG A 124 -9.45 -7.35 7.99
N TYR A 125 -8.33 -8.03 8.26
CA TYR A 125 -7.32 -7.54 9.20
C TYR A 125 -5.91 -7.99 8.84
N LEU A 126 -5.04 -7.04 8.50
CA LEU A 126 -3.60 -7.22 8.49
C LEU A 126 -3.01 -6.50 9.70
N TYR A 127 -2.83 -7.23 10.79
CA TYR A 127 -2.09 -6.74 11.95
C TYR A 127 -0.60 -7.03 11.79
N ILE A 128 0.20 -5.98 11.76
CA ILE A 128 1.65 -6.04 11.62
C ILE A 128 2.29 -5.84 12.99
N ASN A 129 3.00 -6.86 13.46
CA ASN A 129 3.69 -6.83 14.74
C ASN A 129 5.17 -6.42 14.54
N SER A 130 5.58 -5.31 15.18
CA SER A 130 6.98 -4.83 15.18
C SER A 130 7.76 -5.11 16.47
N THR A 131 7.22 -5.92 17.39
CA THR A 131 7.86 -6.26 18.69
C THR A 131 9.27 -6.80 18.51
N LYS A 132 9.50 -7.67 17.52
CA LYS A 132 10.83 -8.21 17.24
C LYS A 132 11.84 -7.12 16.86
N ALA A 133 11.44 -6.14 16.04
CA ALA A 133 12.30 -5.02 15.69
C ALA A 133 12.57 -4.11 16.90
N ARG A 134 11.57 -3.91 17.76
CA ARG A 134 11.71 -3.13 19.00
C ARG A 134 12.69 -3.78 19.98
N LEU A 135 12.66 -5.10 20.11
CA LEU A 135 13.50 -5.84 21.04
C LEU A 135 14.94 -6.05 20.53
N LEU A 136 15.10 -6.43 19.26
CA LEU A 136 16.42 -6.80 18.72
C LEU A 136 17.16 -5.64 18.07
N LEU A 137 16.43 -4.67 17.50
CA LEU A 137 17.02 -3.51 16.82
C LEU A 137 16.91 -2.21 17.64
N ASN A 138 16.29 -2.27 18.83
CA ASN A 138 15.90 -1.09 19.61
C ASN A 138 15.07 -0.08 18.78
N TYR A 139 14.30 -0.58 17.81
CA TYR A 139 13.56 0.28 16.89
C TYR A 139 12.50 1.12 17.61
N LYS A 140 12.51 2.42 17.32
CA LYS A 140 11.45 3.37 17.67
C LYS A 140 11.15 4.23 16.42
N PRO A 141 9.89 4.40 16.02
CA PRO A 141 9.55 5.25 14.88
C PRO A 141 9.94 6.70 15.20
N ASN A 142 10.63 7.36 14.26
CA ASN A 142 11.03 8.77 14.41
C ASN A 142 9.84 9.71 14.22
N TYR A 143 8.89 9.30 13.37
CA TYR A 143 7.69 10.07 13.05
C TYR A 143 6.45 9.32 13.55
N PRO A 144 5.62 9.88 14.44
CA PRO A 144 4.34 9.29 14.79
C PRO A 144 3.36 9.33 13.60
N PRO A 145 2.32 8.47 13.57
CA PRO A 145 1.39 8.35 12.44
C PRO A 145 0.79 9.68 11.96
N ASN A 146 0.40 10.56 12.88
CA ASN A 146 -0.20 11.86 12.53
C ASN A 146 0.79 12.77 11.78
N GLN A 147 2.04 12.85 12.28
CA GLN A 147 3.09 13.64 11.64
C GLN A 147 3.49 13.03 10.28
N ALA A 148 3.52 11.70 10.18
CA ALA A 148 3.76 11.01 8.92
C ALA A 148 2.69 11.33 7.86
N LYS A 149 1.40 11.29 8.24
CA LYS A 149 0.28 11.65 7.37
C LYS A 149 0.40 13.10 6.89
N GLU A 150 0.66 14.04 7.78
CA GLU A 150 0.80 15.46 7.47
C GLU A 150 1.96 15.71 6.48
N ARG A 151 3.16 15.22 6.79
CA ARG A 151 4.33 15.35 5.91
C ARG A 151 4.09 14.75 4.53
N THR A 152 3.44 13.58 4.49
CA THR A 152 3.12 12.91 3.22
C THR A 152 2.13 13.75 2.42
N LEU A 153 1.10 14.31 3.06
CA LEU A 153 0.12 15.17 2.41
C LEU A 153 0.73 16.48 1.88
N GLU A 154 1.63 17.10 2.64
CA GLU A 154 2.37 18.30 2.21
C GLU A 154 3.25 18.01 0.99
N TRP A 155 3.99 16.90 1.02
CA TRP A 155 4.78 16.44 -0.12
C TRP A 155 3.87 16.15 -1.32
N TRP A 156 2.73 15.48 -1.08
CA TRP A 156 1.77 15.12 -2.11
C TRP A 156 1.20 16.33 -2.85
N LYS A 157 0.74 17.36 -2.11
CA LYS A 157 0.22 18.61 -2.69
C LYS A 157 1.18 19.26 -3.68
N LYS A 158 2.50 19.14 -3.45
CA LYS A 158 3.54 19.71 -4.31
C LYS A 158 3.87 18.81 -5.51
N ASN A 159 3.75 17.49 -5.36
CA ASN A 159 4.31 16.52 -6.32
C ASN A 159 3.27 15.70 -7.08
N PHE A 160 1.97 15.74 -6.74
CA PHE A 160 0.97 14.84 -7.33
C PHE A 160 0.88 14.96 -8.85
N LYS A 161 1.23 16.11 -9.45
CA LYS A 161 1.24 16.30 -10.91
C LYS A 161 2.24 15.40 -11.63
N ASN A 162 3.24 14.89 -10.93
CA ASN A 162 4.23 13.96 -11.48
C ASN A 162 3.78 12.48 -11.42
N TYR A 163 2.62 12.18 -10.82
CA TYR A 163 2.12 10.80 -10.56
C TYR A 163 0.65 10.59 -10.94
#